data_AF-A0A225D1J3-F1
#
_entry.id   AF-A0A225D1J3-F1
#
_cell.length_a   1.000
_cell.length_b   1.000
_cell.length_c   1.000
_cell.angle_alpha   90.00
_cell.angle_beta   90.00
_cell.angle_gamma   90.00
#
_symmetry.space_group_name_H-M   'P 1'
#
loop_
_entity.id
_entity.type
_entity.pdbx_description
1 polymer ?
#
loop_
_entity_poly.entity_id
_entity_poly.type
_entity_poly.pdbx_seq_one_letter_code
_entity_poly.pdbx_strand_id
1 'polypeptide(L)'
;MSTPAIKFRDGTLQVTIWRNTGDKGTYYSATPARSYKSGDDAWKQTESLTADDLLAMAELLREAYTWIKAQKRADAKGRKEAVA
;
A
#
# COMPACT_ATOMS: atom_id res chain seq x y z
N MET A 1 11.78 -6.13 -10.67
CA MET A 1 10.50 -5.79 -10.03
C MET A 1 10.81 -5.28 -8.63
N SER A 2 10.31 -4.11 -8.24
CA SER A 2 10.48 -3.60 -6.88
C SER A 2 9.76 -4.53 -5.89
N THR A 3 10.35 -4.77 -4.72
CA THR A 3 9.70 -5.54 -3.66
C THR A 3 8.71 -4.64 -2.92
N PRO A 4 7.47 -5.07 -2.69
CA PRO A 4 6.53 -4.29 -1.89
C PRO A 4 7.06 -4.13 -0.48
N ALA A 5 6.88 -2.94 0.10
CA ALA A 5 7.32 -2.65 1.46
C ALA A 5 6.41 -3.32 2.49
N ILE A 6 5.10 -3.29 2.26
CA ILE A 6 4.10 -4.00 3.07
C ILE A 6 2.82 -4.20 2.26
N LYS A 7 2.00 -5.16 2.67
CA LYS A 7 0.66 -5.38 2.12
C LYS A 7 -0.34 -5.57 3.27
N PHE A 8 -1.37 -4.75 3.29
CA PHE A 8 -2.54 -4.92 4.16
C PHE A 8 -3.63 -5.68 3.41
N ARG A 9 -4.41 -6.51 4.11
CA ARG A 9 -5.46 -7.35 3.52
C ARG A 9 -6.69 -7.38 4.42
N ASP A 10 -7.86 -7.38 3.79
CA ASP A 10 -9.15 -7.69 4.41
C ASP A 10 -9.97 -8.52 3.42
N GLY A 11 -10.12 -9.81 3.69
CA GLY A 11 -10.74 -10.77 2.77
C GLY A 11 -10.11 -10.74 1.38
N THR A 12 -10.91 -10.36 0.38
CA THR A 12 -10.45 -10.23 -1.02
C THR A 12 -9.83 -8.88 -1.35
N LEU A 13 -9.89 -7.92 -0.43
CA LEU A 13 -9.33 -6.58 -0.60
C LEU A 13 -7.89 -6.54 -0.10
N GLN A 14 -7.07 -5.72 -0.73
CA GLN A 14 -5.71 -5.48 -0.31
C GLN A 14 -5.26 -4.06 -0.66
N VAL A 15 -4.32 -3.53 0.11
CA VAL A 15 -3.54 -2.34 -0.23
C VAL A 15 -2.07 -2.70 -0.17
N THR A 16 -1.38 -2.61 -1.30
CA THR A 16 0.06 -2.87 -1.38
C THR A 16 0.81 -1.54 -1.36
N ILE A 17 1.77 -1.39 -0.46
CA ILE A 17 2.58 -0.18 -0.33
C ILE A 17 3.97 -0.44 -0.87
N TRP A 18 4.47 0.50 -1.65
CA TRP A 18 5.80 0.47 -2.26
C TRP A 18 6.65 1.58 -1.69
N ARG A 19 7.89 1.27 -1.33
CA ARG A 19 8.91 2.25 -0.97
C ARG A 19 9.78 2.49 -2.20
N ASN A 20 9.79 3.73 -2.67
CA ASN A 20 10.49 4.13 -3.87
C ASN A 20 11.58 5.15 -3.52
N THR A 21 12.61 5.23 -4.37
CA THR A 21 13.66 6.24 -4.28
C THR A 21 13.69 7.01 -5.58
N GLY A 22 13.75 8.34 -5.49
CA GLY A 22 13.96 9.22 -6.64
C GLY A 22 14.83 10.41 -6.26
N ASP A 23 15.03 11.34 -7.18
CA ASP A 23 15.98 12.46 -7.03
C ASP A 23 15.68 13.35 -5.81
N LYS A 24 14.41 13.43 -5.40
CA LYS A 24 13.94 14.20 -4.24
C LYS A 24 13.90 13.40 -2.93
N GLY A 25 14.43 12.18 -2.94
CA GLY A 25 14.47 11.26 -1.82
C GLY A 25 13.41 10.14 -1.88
N THR A 26 13.27 9.43 -0.76
CA THR A 26 12.32 8.32 -0.63
C THR A 26 10.87 8.82 -0.62
N TYR A 27 10.02 8.14 -1.35
CA TYR A 27 8.57 8.33 -1.34
C TYR A 27 7.84 7.00 -1.32
N TYR A 28 6.55 7.03 -0.96
CA TYR A 28 5.71 5.85 -0.85
C TYR A 28 4.51 5.98 -1.78
N SER A 29 4.17 4.89 -2.46
CA SER A 29 2.92 4.74 -3.22
C SER A 29 2.10 3.58 -2.66
N ALA A 30 0.79 3.61 -2.86
CA ALA A 30 -0.12 2.56 -2.44
C ALA A 30 -1.00 2.13 -3.61
N THR A 31 -1.20 0.83 -3.77
CA THR A 31 -2.02 0.22 -4.82
C THR A 31 -3.14 -0.60 -4.16
N PRO A 32 -4.38 -0.07 -4.09
CA PRO A 32 -5.54 -0.86 -3.70
C PRO A 32 -5.90 -1.86 -4.80
N ALA A 33 -6.35 -3.05 -4.41
CA ALA A 33 -6.86 -4.05 -5.35
C ALA A 33 -7.84 -4.99 -4.66
N ARG A 34 -8.78 -5.52 -5.45
CA ARG A 34 -9.65 -6.63 -5.08
C ARG A 34 -9.25 -7.88 -5.86
N SER A 35 -9.15 -9.02 -5.18
CA SER A 35 -8.95 -10.32 -5.82
C SER A 35 -10.28 -10.99 -6.13
N TYR A 36 -10.38 -11.64 -7.28
CA TYR A 36 -11.54 -12.45 -7.66
C TYR A 36 -11.09 -13.68 -8.43
N LYS A 37 -11.92 -14.73 -8.43
CA LYS A 37 -11.72 -15.90 -9.29
C LYS A 37 -12.31 -15.65 -10.67
N SER A 38 -11.52 -15.89 -11.70
CA SER A 38 -11.97 -15.88 -13.09
C SER A 38 -12.63 -17.21 -13.47
N GLY A 39 -13.28 -17.28 -14.63
CA GLY A 39 -13.92 -18.50 -15.14
C GLY A 39 -12.96 -19.68 -15.30
N ASP A 40 -11.67 -19.42 -15.47
CA ASP A 40 -10.61 -20.43 -15.59
C ASP A 40 -10.06 -20.90 -14.23
N ASP A 41 -10.76 -20.64 -13.12
CA ASP A 41 -10.35 -20.84 -11.71
C ASP A 41 -9.04 -20.10 -11.31
N ALA A 42 -8.54 -19.23 -12.18
CA ALA A 42 -7.39 -18.38 -11.92
C ALA A 42 -7.78 -17.16 -11.07
N TRP A 43 -7.01 -16.90 -10.02
CA TRP A 43 -7.13 -15.67 -9.24
C TRP A 43 -6.60 -14.47 -10.04
N LYS A 44 -7.42 -13.44 -10.17
CA LYS A 44 -7.08 -12.16 -10.81
C LYS A 44 -7.27 -11.01 -9.84
N GLN A 45 -6.71 -9.85 -10.16
CA GLN A 45 -6.88 -8.61 -9.41
C GLN A 45 -7.57 -7.56 -10.27
N THR A 46 -8.35 -6.70 -9.63
CA THR A 46 -9.01 -5.56 -10.25
C THR A 46 -8.95 -4.35 -9.31
N GLU A 47 -9.02 -3.16 -9.90
CA GLU A 47 -9.18 -1.89 -9.18
C GLU A 47 -10.67 -1.51 -9.02
N SER A 48 -11.56 -2.21 -9.71
CA SER A 48 -13.01 -2.03 -9.58
C SER A 48 -13.50 -2.57 -8.24
N LEU A 49 -14.19 -1.72 -7.49
CA LEU A 49 -14.78 -2.03 -6.20
C LEU A 49 -16.31 -2.10 -6.32
N THR A 50 -16.93 -3.03 -5.61
CA THR A 50 -18.39 -3.03 -5.42
C THR A 50 -18.77 -2.12 -4.24
N ALA A 51 -20.05 -1.79 -4.11
CA ALA A 51 -20.54 -0.95 -3.01
C ALA A 51 -20.12 -1.50 -1.62
N ASP A 52 -20.19 -2.81 -1.45
CA ASP A 52 -19.81 -3.49 -0.19
C ASP A 52 -18.30 -3.43 0.10
N ASP A 53 -17.46 -3.21 -0.91
CA ASP A 53 -16.01 -3.12 -0.72
C ASP A 53 -15.58 -1.75 -0.18
N LEU A 54 -16.41 -0.72 -0.34
CA LEU A 54 -16.00 0.68 -0.17
C LEU A 54 -15.54 0.98 1.26
N LEU A 55 -16.30 0.52 2.26
CA LEU A 55 -15.97 0.79 3.67
C LEU A 55 -14.72 0.03 4.11
N ALA A 56 -14.61 -1.26 3.76
CA ALA A 56 -13.44 -2.07 4.09
C ALA A 56 -12.17 -1.54 3.39
N MET A 57 -12.27 -1.15 2.11
CA MET A 57 -11.15 -0.52 1.41
C MET A 57 -10.76 0.82 2.04
N ALA A 58 -11.72 1.63 2.48
CA ALA A 58 -11.43 2.89 3.16
C ALA A 58 -10.63 2.67 4.46
N GLU A 59 -10.97 1.65 5.24
CA GLU A 59 -10.24 1.31 6.46
C GLU A 59 -8.84 0.75 6.15
N LEU A 60 -8.68 -0.09 5.12
CA LEU A 60 -7.35 -0.50 4.64
C LEU A 60 -6.50 0.70 4.18
N LEU A 61 -7.10 1.68 3.51
CA LEU A 61 -6.41 2.91 3.11
C LEU A 61 -6.03 3.77 4.32
N ARG A 62 -6.85 3.79 5.38
CA ARG A 62 -6.55 4.47 6.64
C ARG A 62 -5.35 3.83 7.35
N GLU A 63 -5.30 2.50 7.39
CA GLU A 63 -4.16 1.75 7.93
C GLU A 63 -2.89 2.02 7.12
N ALA A 64 -2.98 1.95 5.79
CA ALA A 64 -1.88 2.25 4.88
C ALA A 64 -1.35 3.67 5.07
N TYR A 65 -2.24 4.67 5.17
CA TYR A 65 -1.86 6.05 5.44
C TYR A 65 -1.11 6.20 6.77
N THR A 66 -1.62 5.57 7.83
CA THR A 66 -1.00 5.60 9.16
C THR A 66 0.40 5.01 9.13
N TRP A 67 0.57 3.86 8.47
CA TRP A 67 1.87 3.22 8.31
C TRP A 67 2.85 4.11 7.53
N ILE A 68 2.43 4.65 6.37
CA ILE A 68 3.28 5.55 5.55
C ILE A 68 3.72 6.78 6.35
N LYS A 69 2.83 7.36 7.15
CA LYS A 69 3.15 8.52 8.00
C LYS A 69 4.21 8.17 9.04
N ALA A 70 4.15 6.98 9.64
CA ALA A 70 5.18 6.49 10.56
C ALA A 70 6.53 6.32 9.84
N GLN A 71 6.55 5.69 8.66
CA GLN A 71 7.78 5.51 7.88
C GLN A 71 8.42 6.84 7.46
N LYS A 72 7.63 7.81 6.98
CA LYS A 72 8.13 9.14 6.64
C LYS A 72 8.78 9.84 7.82
N ARG A 73 8.26 9.66 9.04
CA ARG A 73 8.85 10.21 10.27
C ARG A 73 10.18 9.52 10.60
N ALA A 74 10.24 8.20 10.49
CA ALA A 74 11.48 7.44 10.69
C ALA A 74 12.57 7.84 9.68
N ASP A 75 12.21 7.95 8.39
CA ASP A 75 13.13 8.39 7.33
C ASP A 75 13.63 9.83 7.57
N ALA A 76 12.75 10.73 8.03
CA ALA A 76 13.16 12.09 8.38
C ALA A 76 14.11 12.12 9.60
N LYS A 77 13.89 11.27 10.61
CA LYS A 77 14.78 11.14 11.76
C LYS A 77 16.16 10.62 11.35
N GLY A 78 16.21 9.54 10.58
CA GLY A 78 17.47 8.97 10.09
C GLY A 78 18.28 9.96 9.24
N ARG A 79 17.61 10.79 8.42
CA ARG A 79 18.31 11.85 7.67
C ARG A 79 18.90 12.94 8.57
N LYS A 80 18.22 13.30 9.66
CA LYS A 80 18.76 14.29 10.61
C LYS A 80 19.98 13.75 11.35
N GLU A 81 19.94 12.50 11.77
CA GLU A 81 21.03 11.84 12.48
C GLU A 81 22.25 11.62 11.57
N ALA A 82 22.06 11.38 10.27
CA ALA A 82 23.17 11.22 9.32
C ALA A 82 23.89 12.53 8.95
N VAL A 83 23.30 13.69 9.28
CA VAL A 83 23.85 15.03 8.95
C VAL A 83 24.45 15.72 10.19
N ALA A 84 24.19 15.18 11.39
CA ALA A 84 24.76 15.64 12.66
C ALA A 84 26.09 14.93 12.95
#